data_AF-A0A530Z2L9-F1
#
_entry.id   AF-A0A530Z2L9-F1
#
_cell.length_a   1.000
_cell.length_b   1.000
_cell.length_c   1.000
_cell.angle_alpha   90.00
_cell.angle_beta   90.00
_cell.angle_gamma   90.00
#
_symmetry.space_group_name_H-M   'P 1'
#
loop_
_entity.id
_entity.type
_entity.pdbx_description
1 polymer ?
#
loop_
_entity_poly.entity_id
_entity_poly.type
_entity_poly.pdbx_seq_one_letter_code
_entity_poly.pdbx_strand_id
1 'polypeptide(L)'
;TTCCALLASLALVFWARSDPSLNFVIVFIFGCFAMPLYSLSAAHSNDRADKGEFVLINAALMLFYSFGAIGGPFAASTAMQYFGPSALFVFTATVYAIFVVVILYRMQVRSGVPAGHRSRFIGLLRTSTVFARLAKRNDDSDGPARQ
;
A
#
# COMPACT_ATOMS: atom_id res chain seq x y z
N THR A 1 -3.72 -7.66 0.93
CA THR A 1 -4.79 -6.65 0.87
C THR A 1 -5.28 -6.47 -0.56
N THR A 2 -4.41 -6.11 -1.52
CA THR A 2 -4.77 -5.86 -2.93
C THR A 2 -5.49 -7.04 -3.60
N CYS A 3 -5.02 -8.28 -3.41
CA CYS A 3 -5.71 -9.47 -3.94
C CYS A 3 -7.10 -9.66 -3.33
N CYS A 4 -7.29 -9.35 -2.04
CA CYS A 4 -8.61 -9.44 -1.40
C CYS A 4 -9.58 -8.40 -1.97
N ALA A 5 -9.11 -7.17 -2.20
CA ALA A 5 -9.90 -6.14 -2.87
C ALA A 5 -10.26 -6.55 -4.31
N LEU A 6 -9.33 -7.16 -5.05
CA LEU A 6 -9.58 -7.72 -6.37
C LEU A 6 -10.67 -8.80 -6.33
N LEU A 7 -10.54 -9.78 -5.44
CA LEU A 7 -11.52 -10.86 -5.31
C LEU A 7 -12.90 -10.33 -4.92
N ALA A 8 -12.98 -9.37 -4.00
CA ALA A 8 -14.24 -8.72 -3.64
C ALA A 8 -14.86 -7.96 -4.83
N SER A 9 -14.05 -7.25 -5.62
CA SER A 9 -14.54 -6.56 -6.82
C SER A 9 -15.02 -7.54 -7.92
N LEU A 10 -14.33 -8.67 -8.10
CA LEU A 10 -14.77 -9.74 -9.00
C LEU A 10 -16.08 -10.38 -8.53
N ALA A 11 -16.23 -10.61 -7.23
CA ALA A 11 -17.49 -11.09 -6.67
C ALA A 11 -18.64 -10.11 -6.97
N LEU A 12 -18.42 -8.79 -6.89
CA LEU A 12 -19.43 -7.81 -7.29
C LEU A 12 -19.79 -7.91 -8.78
N VAL A 13 -18.86 -8.23 -9.68
CA VAL A 13 -19.18 -8.39 -11.11
C VAL A 13 -20.25 -9.47 -11.35
N PHE A 14 -20.16 -10.60 -10.63
CA PHE A 14 -21.07 -11.73 -10.82
C PHE A 14 -22.36 -11.60 -10.00
N TRP A 15 -22.27 -11.08 -8.77
CA TRP A 15 -23.40 -11.05 -7.81
C TRP A 15 -24.12 -9.70 -7.71
N ALA A 16 -23.62 -8.63 -8.36
CA ALA A 16 -24.22 -7.28 -8.28
C ALA A 16 -25.71 -7.22 -8.68
N ARG A 17 -26.19 -8.14 -9.53
CA ARG A 17 -27.58 -8.16 -10.01
C ARG A 17 -28.52 -9.04 -9.21
N SER A 18 -28.01 -9.86 -8.29
CA SER A 18 -28.80 -10.91 -7.65
C SER A 18 -29.52 -10.40 -6.39
N ASP A 19 -28.77 -9.84 -5.44
CA ASP A 19 -29.31 -9.48 -4.12
C ASP A 19 -28.69 -8.17 -3.60
N PRO A 20 -29.49 -7.12 -3.33
CA PRO A 20 -29.00 -5.87 -2.77
C PRO A 20 -28.29 -6.02 -1.41
N SER A 21 -28.72 -6.96 -0.58
CA SER A 21 -28.13 -7.18 0.76
C SER A 21 -26.72 -7.75 0.66
N LEU A 22 -26.50 -8.73 -0.23
CA LEU A 22 -25.19 -9.30 -0.49
C LEU A 22 -24.23 -8.25 -1.07
N ASN A 23 -24.71 -7.34 -1.91
CA ASN A 23 -23.89 -6.25 -2.43
C ASN A 23 -23.33 -5.37 -1.31
N PHE A 24 -24.11 -5.02 -0.29
CA PHE A 24 -23.61 -4.23 0.82
C PHE A 24 -22.49 -4.95 1.58
N VAL A 25 -22.62 -6.26 1.80
CA VAL A 25 -21.58 -7.06 2.47
C VAL A 25 -20.30 -7.09 1.63
N ILE A 26 -20.40 -7.33 0.33
CA ILE A 26 -19.22 -7.41 -0.54
C ILE A 26 -18.55 -6.03 -0.70
N VAL A 27 -19.33 -4.95 -0.83
CA VAL A 27 -18.82 -3.57 -0.85
C VAL A 27 -18.14 -3.21 0.48
N PHE A 28 -18.67 -3.66 1.61
CA PHE A 28 -18.03 -3.50 2.92
C PHE A 28 -16.66 -4.18 2.96
N ILE A 29 -16.59 -5.46 2.55
CA ILE A 29 -15.34 -6.23 2.48
C ILE A 29 -14.35 -5.53 1.54
N PHE A 30 -14.80 -5.11 0.36
CA PHE A 30 -14.00 -4.34 -0.58
C PHE A 30 -13.43 -3.07 0.08
N GLY A 31 -14.26 -2.29 0.76
CA GLY A 31 -13.86 -1.08 1.48
C GLY A 31 -12.80 -1.34 2.55
N CYS A 32 -12.94 -2.41 3.34
CA CYS A 32 -11.97 -2.80 4.37
C CYS A 32 -10.56 -3.03 3.81
N PHE A 33 -10.44 -3.55 2.59
CA PHE A 33 -9.15 -3.82 1.95
C PHE A 33 -8.66 -2.69 1.06
N ALA A 34 -9.56 -1.90 0.49
CA ALA A 34 -9.25 -0.79 -0.41
C ALA A 34 -8.78 0.45 0.35
N MET A 35 -9.48 0.86 1.41
CA MET A 35 -9.20 2.10 2.14
C MET A 35 -7.77 2.20 2.69
N PRO A 36 -7.15 1.14 3.24
CA PRO A 36 -5.80 1.23 3.78
C PRO A 36 -4.70 1.35 2.72
N LEU A 37 -4.99 1.14 1.42
CA LEU A 37 -3.95 1.03 0.39
C LEU A 37 -3.11 2.28 0.24
N TYR A 38 -3.72 3.46 0.33
CA TYR A 38 -2.96 4.71 0.26
C TYR A 38 -1.98 4.83 1.44
N SER A 39 -2.46 4.64 2.66
CA SER A 39 -1.63 4.68 3.87
C SER A 39 -0.50 3.65 3.83
N LEU A 40 -0.81 2.42 3.39
CA LEU A 40 0.17 1.36 3.23
C LEU A 40 1.24 1.69 2.19
N SER A 41 0.83 2.27 1.05
CA SER A 41 1.75 2.68 -0.03
C SER A 41 2.62 3.86 0.39
N ALA A 42 2.04 4.82 1.11
CA ALA A 42 2.75 5.96 1.66
C ALA A 42 3.76 5.52 2.72
N ALA A 43 3.38 4.66 3.66
CA ALA A 43 4.29 4.07 4.64
C ALA A 43 5.44 3.32 3.95
N HIS A 44 5.13 2.46 2.99
CA HIS A 44 6.15 1.70 2.25
C HIS A 44 7.15 2.59 1.49
N SER A 45 6.68 3.72 0.95
CA SER A 45 7.52 4.69 0.25
C SER A 45 8.35 5.52 1.24
N ASN A 46 7.74 5.95 2.35
CA ASN A 46 8.41 6.70 3.41
C ASN A 46 9.48 5.87 4.13
N ASP A 47 9.28 4.57 4.34
CA ASP A 47 10.30 3.67 4.90
C ASP A 47 11.55 3.54 4.01
N ARG A 48 11.48 4.00 2.75
CA ARG A 48 12.56 3.98 1.75
C ARG A 48 13.09 5.38 1.40
N ALA A 49 12.56 6.42 2.04
CA ALA A 49 12.96 7.80 1.79
C ALA A 49 14.27 8.12 2.52
N ASP A 50 15.20 8.78 1.84
CA ASP A 50 16.38 9.32 2.49
C ASP A 50 16.05 10.57 3.33
N LYS A 51 16.98 10.95 4.22
CA LYS A 51 16.79 12.10 5.11
C LYS A 51 16.56 13.37 4.30
N GLY A 52 15.37 13.97 4.45
CA GLY A 52 14.96 15.19 3.75
C GLY A 52 14.06 14.97 2.53
N GLU A 53 13.92 13.73 2.04
CA GLU A 53 13.11 13.44 0.83
C GLU A 53 11.64 13.11 1.13
N PHE A 54 11.28 12.89 2.39
CA PHE A 54 9.92 12.54 2.82
C PHE A 54 8.85 13.51 2.29
N VAL A 55 9.12 14.82 2.32
CA VAL A 55 8.17 15.84 1.86
C VAL A 55 7.95 15.72 0.36
N LEU A 56 9.03 15.54 -0.41
CA LEU A 56 8.97 15.41 -1.87
C LEU A 56 8.22 14.13 -2.28
N ILE A 57 8.52 13.00 -1.64
CA ILE A 57 7.87 11.71 -1.92
C ILE A 57 6.37 11.79 -1.61
N ASN A 58 5.99 12.34 -0.46
CA ASN A 58 4.58 12.50 -0.11
C ASN A 58 3.84 13.48 -1.04
N ALA A 59 4.51 14.55 -1.48
CA ALA A 59 3.96 15.47 -2.48
C ALA A 59 3.72 14.76 -3.82
N ALA A 60 4.68 13.95 -4.29
CA ALA A 60 4.52 13.15 -5.50
C ALA A 60 3.37 12.13 -5.36
N LEU A 61 3.27 11.43 -4.23
CA LEU A 61 2.17 10.50 -3.96
C LEU A 61 0.81 11.19 -3.99
N MET A 62 0.68 12.37 -3.38
CA MET A 62 -0.55 13.16 -3.44
C MET A 62 -0.89 13.62 -4.86
N LEU A 63 0.11 13.99 -5.65
CA LEU A 63 -0.09 14.38 -7.06
C LEU A 63 -0.66 13.22 -7.87
N PHE A 64 -0.05 12.02 -7.78
CA PHE A 64 -0.57 10.83 -8.46
C PHE A 64 -1.96 10.43 -7.95
N TYR A 65 -2.20 10.54 -6.64
CA TYR A 65 -3.53 10.32 -6.08
C TYR A 65 -4.58 11.27 -6.67
N SER A 66 -4.24 12.56 -6.77
CA SER A 66 -5.11 13.59 -7.35
C SER A 66 -5.40 13.32 -8.82
N PHE A 67 -4.40 12.90 -9.59
CA PHE A 67 -4.56 12.55 -11.00
C PHE A 67 -5.54 11.36 -11.17
N GLY A 68 -5.39 10.32 -10.34
CA GLY A 68 -6.32 9.20 -10.31
C GLY A 68 -7.72 9.57 -9.84
N ALA A 69 -7.84 10.48 -8.87
CA ALA A 69 -9.12 10.95 -8.35
C ALA A 69 -9.91 11.80 -9.37
N ILE A 70 -9.21 12.47 -10.30
CA ILE A 70 -9.85 13.21 -11.40
C ILE A 70 -10.17 12.26 -12.56
N GLY A 71 -9.18 11.49 -13.03
CA GLY A 71 -9.31 10.63 -14.19
C GLY A 71 -10.19 9.40 -13.96
N GLY A 72 -10.17 8.85 -12.74
CA GLY A 72 -10.88 7.63 -12.36
C GLY A 72 -12.41 7.75 -12.50
N PRO A 73 -13.06 8.75 -11.87
CA PRO A 73 -14.49 8.97 -12.03
C PRO A 73 -14.90 9.28 -13.47
N PHE A 74 -14.05 10.01 -14.22
CA PHE A 74 -14.31 10.27 -15.63
C PHE A 74 -14.33 8.97 -16.45
N ALA A 75 -13.27 8.16 -16.35
CA ALA A 75 -13.18 6.88 -17.03
C ALA A 75 -14.29 5.89 -16.59
N ALA A 76 -14.57 5.82 -15.29
CA ALA A 76 -15.61 4.97 -14.74
C ALA A 76 -17.01 5.41 -15.22
N SER A 77 -17.30 6.71 -15.20
CA SER A 77 -18.56 7.27 -15.70
C SER A 77 -18.75 6.98 -17.19
N THR A 78 -17.71 7.19 -18.01
CA THR A 78 -17.74 6.85 -19.43
C THR A 78 -18.00 5.36 -19.64
N ALA A 79 -17.31 4.48 -18.90
CA ALA A 79 -17.56 3.04 -18.98
C ALA A 79 -19.00 2.67 -18.58
N MET A 80 -19.56 3.30 -17.56
CA MET A 80 -20.94 3.10 -17.15
C MET A 80 -21.96 3.60 -18.19
N GLN A 81 -21.65 4.67 -18.94
CA GLN A 81 -22.53 5.17 -20.00
C GLN A 81 -22.64 4.18 -21.17
N TYR A 82 -21.52 3.57 -21.58
CA TYR A 82 -21.51 2.64 -22.72
C TYR A 82 -21.92 1.21 -22.37
N PHE A 83 -21.52 0.70 -21.20
CA PHE A 83 -21.69 -0.71 -20.82
C PHE A 83 -22.69 -0.92 -19.66
N GLY A 84 -23.29 0.17 -19.18
CA GLY A 84 -24.26 0.17 -18.07
C GLY A 84 -23.62 0.19 -16.67
N PRO A 85 -24.43 0.29 -15.60
CA PRO A 85 -23.94 0.51 -14.23
C PRO A 85 -23.01 -0.59 -13.69
N SER A 86 -23.18 -1.83 -14.15
CA SER A 86 -22.33 -2.97 -13.75
C SER A 86 -20.87 -2.82 -14.21
N ALA A 87 -20.61 -1.96 -15.20
CA ALA A 87 -19.26 -1.68 -15.68
C ALA A 87 -18.34 -1.08 -14.61
N LEU A 88 -18.90 -0.43 -13.58
CA LEU A 88 -18.14 0.08 -12.43
C LEU A 88 -17.34 -1.03 -11.73
N PHE A 89 -17.97 -2.18 -11.50
CA PHE A 89 -17.33 -3.30 -10.81
C PHE A 89 -16.26 -3.96 -11.68
N VAL A 90 -16.50 -4.05 -12.99
CA VAL A 90 -15.49 -4.55 -13.95
C VAL A 90 -14.30 -3.59 -14.04
N PHE A 91 -14.56 -2.27 -14.09
CA PHE A 91 -13.53 -1.24 -14.09
C PHE A 91 -12.65 -1.33 -12.84
N THR A 92 -13.26 -1.39 -11.66
CA THR A 92 -12.51 -1.52 -10.39
C THR A 92 -11.71 -2.82 -10.33
N ALA A 93 -12.30 -3.96 -10.71
CA ALA A 93 -11.58 -5.24 -10.80
C ALA A 93 -10.39 -5.18 -11.76
N THR A 94 -10.55 -4.53 -12.92
CA THR A 94 -9.48 -4.35 -13.91
C THR A 94 -8.33 -3.51 -13.34
N VAL A 95 -8.63 -2.40 -12.68
CA VAL A 95 -7.62 -1.54 -12.03
C VAL A 95 -6.85 -2.33 -10.96
N TYR A 96 -7.55 -3.10 -10.12
CA TYR A 96 -6.91 -3.94 -9.12
C TYR A 96 -6.07 -5.07 -9.71
N ALA A 97 -6.53 -5.68 -10.81
CA ALA A 97 -5.78 -6.72 -11.51
C ALA A 97 -4.47 -6.16 -12.08
N ILE A 98 -4.52 -5.00 -12.75
CA ILE A 98 -3.33 -4.29 -13.23
C ILE A 98 -2.39 -3.98 -12.06
N PHE A 99 -2.93 -3.49 -10.94
CA PHE A 99 -2.12 -3.16 -9.78
C PHE A 99 -1.44 -4.40 -9.16
N VAL A 100 -2.13 -5.54 -9.08
CA VAL A 100 -1.53 -6.82 -8.65
C VAL A 100 -0.40 -7.23 -9.60
N VAL A 101 -0.60 -7.16 -10.91
CA VAL A 101 0.43 -7.48 -11.90
C VAL A 101 1.66 -6.59 -11.72
N VAL A 102 1.47 -5.28 -11.55
CA VAL A 102 2.56 -4.34 -11.28
C VAL A 102 3.28 -4.69 -9.98
N ILE A 103 2.56 -5.01 -8.90
CA ILE A 103 3.18 -5.42 -7.63
C ILE A 103 4.03 -6.67 -7.81
N LEU A 104 3.49 -7.70 -8.46
CA LEU A 104 4.20 -8.96 -8.71
C LEU A 104 5.44 -8.75 -9.57
N TYR A 105 5.32 -7.98 -10.64
CA TYR A 105 6.45 -7.60 -11.49
C TYR A 105 7.54 -6.86 -10.69
N ARG A 106 7.15 -5.86 -9.89
CA ARG A 106 8.11 -5.11 -9.05
C ARG A 106 8.76 -5.96 -7.97
N MET A 107 8.06 -6.96 -7.43
CA MET A 107 8.62 -7.92 -6.48
C MET A 107 9.63 -8.85 -7.13
N GLN A 108 9.42 -9.25 -8.38
CA GLN A 108 10.34 -10.14 -9.11
C GLN A 108 11.62 -9.45 -9.57
N VAL A 109 11.51 -8.20 -10.05
CA VAL A 109 12.66 -7.44 -10.55
C VAL A 109 13.62 -7.05 -9.42
N ARG A 110 13.15 -6.99 -8.17
CA ARG A 110 13.96 -6.54 -7.04
C ARG A 110 14.48 -7.74 -6.24
N SER A 111 15.78 -8.03 -6.36
CA SER A 111 16.47 -9.01 -5.50
C SER A 111 16.28 -8.65 -4.02
N GLY A 112 15.87 -9.63 -3.21
CA GLY A 112 15.70 -9.44 -1.77
C GLY A 112 16.99 -8.98 -1.10
N VAL A 113 16.89 -8.09 -0.10
CA VAL A 113 18.04 -7.62 0.68
C VAL A 113 18.81 -8.84 1.21
N PRO A 114 20.11 -8.99 0.90
CA PRO A 114 20.93 -10.09 1.38
C PRO A 114 20.84 -10.22 2.90
N ALA A 115 20.65 -11.44 3.40
CA ALA A 115 20.40 -11.70 4.82
C ALA A 115 21.45 -11.10 5.76
N GLY A 116 22.68 -10.85 5.28
CA GLY A 116 23.77 -10.24 6.04
C GLY A 116 23.67 -8.73 6.33
N HIS A 117 22.72 -8.00 5.72
CA HIS A 117 22.48 -6.57 6.01
C HIS A 117 21.25 -6.34 6.90
N ARG A 118 20.68 -7.40 7.50
CA ARG A 118 19.58 -7.29 8.46
C ARG A 118 20.13 -6.78 9.78
N SER A 119 19.98 -5.48 10.05
CA SER A 119 20.23 -4.91 11.38
C SER A 119 19.44 -5.70 12.43
N ARG A 120 20.09 -6.06 13.54
CA ARG A 120 19.44 -6.76 14.66
C ARG A 120 18.31 -5.88 15.17
N PHE A 121 17.07 -6.35 15.03
CA PHE A 121 15.90 -5.63 15.55
C PHE A 121 15.99 -5.59 17.08
N ILE A 122 16.43 -4.45 17.62
CA ILE A 122 16.42 -4.18 19.06
C ILE A 122 15.10 -3.49 19.34
N GLY A 123 14.18 -4.22 20.00
CA GLY A 123 12.91 -3.67 20.46
C GLY A 123 13.13 -2.65 21.57
N LEU A 124 13.37 -1.39 21.20
CA LEU A 124 13.32 -0.28 22.14
C LEU A 124 11.86 0.03 22.45
N LEU A 125 11.48 0.05 23.73
CA LEU A 125 10.20 0.65 24.11
C LEU A 125 10.18 2.09 23.63
N ARG A 126 9.24 2.41 22.73
CA ARG A 126 9.07 3.73 22.10
C ARG A 126 8.93 4.88 23.10
N THR A 127 8.62 4.57 24.36
CA THR A 127 8.30 5.53 25.42
C THR A 127 9.46 5.93 26.31
N SER A 128 10.64 5.31 26.19
CA SER A 128 11.77 5.65 27.07
C SER A 128 13.01 6.11 26.31
N THR A 129 13.26 7.42 26.35
CA THR A 129 14.49 8.07 25.86
C THR A 129 15.75 7.58 26.60
N VAL A 130 15.58 6.96 27.77
CA VAL A 130 16.67 6.42 28.60
C VAL A 130 17.28 5.16 27.97
N PHE A 131 16.45 4.27 27.39
CA PHE A 131 16.95 3.04 26.77
C PHE A 131 17.74 3.31 25.47
N ALA A 132 17.37 4.34 24.71
CA ALA A 132 18.15 4.75 23.54
C ALA A 132 19.57 5.20 23.91
N ARG A 133 19.75 5.84 25.09
CA ARG A 133 21.07 6.24 25.59
C ARG A 133 21.89 5.06 26.10
N LEU A 134 21.25 4.07 26.72
CA LEU A 134 21.92 2.85 27.18
C LEU A 134 22.36 1.96 26.00
N ALA A 135 21.56 1.86 24.95
CA ALA A 135 21.94 1.14 23.73
C ALA A 135 23.15 1.80 23.04
N LYS A 136 23.16 3.15 22.94
CA LYS A 136 24.31 3.89 22.39
C LYS A 136 25.59 3.71 23.21
N ARG A 137 25.46 3.59 24.54
CA ARG A 137 26.61 3.46 25.45
C ARG A 137 27.33 2.11 25.33
N ASN A 138 26.66 1.05 24.89
CA ASN A 138 27.30 -0.25 24.66
C ASN A 138 28.10 -0.30 23.34
N ASP A 139 27.66 0.43 22.31
CA ASP A 139 28.42 0.55 21.04
C ASP A 139 29.72 1.35 21.21
N ASP A 140 29.73 2.39 22.08
CA ASP A 140 30.93 3.20 22.34
C ASP A 140 31.99 2.44 23.19
N SER A 141 31.61 1.39 23.92
CA SER A 141 32.52 0.60 24.77
C SER A 141 33.25 -0.54 24.05
N ASP A 142 32.83 -0.92 22.84
CA ASP A 142 33.48 -1.96 22.01
C ASP A 142 34.39 -1.39 20.89
N GLY A 143 34.65 -0.07 20.90
CA GLY A 143 35.64 0.56 20.02
C GLY A 143 37.07 0.13 20.38
N PRO A 144 37.97 -0.09 19.39
CA PRO A 144 39.26 -0.74 19.63
C PRO A 144 40.09 0.06 20.63
N ALA A 145 40.60 -0.64 21.65
CA ALA A 145 41.60 -0.13 22.56
C ALA A 145 42.76 0.45 21.73
N ARG A 146 42.92 1.77 21.80
CA ARG A 146 44.08 2.47 21.24
C ARG A 146 45.35 1.83 21.84
N GLN A 147 46.21 1.31 20.96
CA GLN A 147 47.65 1.22 21.18
C GLN A 147 48.32 2.28 20.32
#